data_AF-A0A7S1ZZ91-F1
#
_entry.id   AF-A0A7S1ZZ91-F1
#
_cell.length_a   1.000
_cell.length_b   1.000
_cell.length_c   1.000
_cell.angle_alpha   90.00
_cell.angle_beta   90.00
_cell.angle_gamma   90.00
#
_symmetry.space_group_name_H-M   'P 1'
#
loop_
_entity.id
_entity.type
_entity.pdbx_description
1 polymer ?
#
loop_
_entity_poly.entity_id
_entity_poly.type
_entity_poly.pdbx_seq_one_letter_code
_entity_poly.pdbx_strand_id
1 'polypeptide(L)'
;GGANEEVEKRGEEEGTGAGAGDVHRYDHVRMGPLGKNLLRWHFSVTGPPGSVYEGGVYHGRVLLPRDYPGSPPRVQMLTPSGRFVPGADICLSASNYHPETWTPRWTVLSLVDALRLHMLTNPNEIGGVDASSERRRELAIESRKWRRGGCADHGYMVRCGLFKATG
;
A
#
# COMPACT_ATOMS: atom_id res chain seq x y z
N GLY A 1 -44.52 -38.90 27.14
CA GLY A 1 -43.47 -39.92 27.01
C GLY A 1 -43.16 -40.12 25.54
N GLY A 2 -41.87 -40.18 25.19
CA GLY A 2 -41.30 -40.49 23.86
C GLY A 2 -41.37 -39.30 22.87
N ALA A 3 -40.28 -38.59 22.54
CA ALA A 3 -39.14 -38.93 21.67
C ALA A 3 -39.58 -39.06 20.18
N ASN A 4 -38.87 -38.64 19.13
CA ASN A 4 -37.70 -37.80 18.86
C ASN A 4 -37.60 -37.84 17.31
N GLU A 5 -37.41 -36.71 16.61
CA GLU A 5 -36.68 -36.61 15.32
C GLU A 5 -36.57 -35.11 14.99
N GLU A 6 -35.46 -34.49 15.38
CA GLU A 6 -34.37 -34.04 14.48
C GLU A 6 -34.79 -33.01 13.42
N VAL A 7 -34.28 -31.79 13.56
CA VAL A 7 -33.39 -31.13 12.57
C VAL A 7 -32.89 -29.81 13.19
N GLU A 8 -31.63 -29.89 13.63
CA GLU A 8 -30.56 -28.94 13.34
C GLU A 8 -30.72 -27.46 13.75
N LYS A 9 -30.23 -27.13 14.95
CA LYS A 9 -29.56 -25.86 15.21
C LYS A 9 -28.27 -26.08 16.00
N ARG A 10 -27.16 -26.18 15.26
CA ARG A 10 -25.80 -25.85 15.74
C ARG A 10 -25.78 -24.34 16.06
N GLY A 11 -25.10 -23.81 17.06
CA GLY A 11 -24.29 -24.35 18.14
C GLY A 11 -23.97 -23.16 19.03
N GLU A 12 -24.00 -23.37 20.34
CA GLU A 12 -23.52 -22.42 21.34
C GLU A 12 -22.14 -22.88 21.86
N GLU A 13 -21.34 -21.86 22.19
CA GLU A 13 -20.19 -21.84 23.11
C GLU A 13 -18.77 -22.20 22.61
N GLU A 14 -18.03 -21.09 22.40
CA GLU A 14 -16.69 -20.77 22.89
C GLU A 14 -15.71 -21.91 23.20
N GLY A 15 -14.72 -22.05 22.30
CA GLY A 15 -13.43 -22.66 22.56
C GLY A 15 -12.33 -21.63 22.32
N THR A 16 -11.67 -21.23 23.40
CA THR A 16 -10.44 -20.44 23.46
C THR A 16 -9.35 -20.93 22.49
N GLY A 17 -8.77 -20.02 21.71
CA GLY A 17 -7.57 -20.31 20.93
C GLY A 17 -7.05 -19.06 20.21
N ALA A 18 -5.97 -18.47 20.72
CA ALA A 18 -5.25 -17.42 20.03
C ALA A 18 -4.76 -17.92 18.66
N GLY A 19 -5.28 -17.35 17.58
CA GLY A 19 -4.80 -17.56 16.21
C GLY A 19 -4.40 -16.21 15.61
N ALA A 20 -3.18 -16.13 15.09
CA ALA A 20 -2.66 -14.98 14.36
C ALA A 20 -3.70 -14.44 13.35
N GLY A 21 -4.32 -13.31 13.70
CA GLY A 21 -5.39 -12.72 12.90
C GLY A 21 -4.90 -12.36 11.49
N ASP A 22 -5.42 -13.07 10.51
CA ASP A 22 -5.81 -12.54 9.19
C ASP A 22 -4.80 -11.58 8.51
N VAL A 23 -3.53 -11.97 8.49
CA VAL A 23 -2.41 -11.19 7.91
C VAL A 23 -2.44 -11.06 6.37
N HIS A 24 -3.53 -11.44 5.70
CA HIS A 24 -3.64 -11.48 4.24
C HIS A 24 -4.93 -10.86 3.69
N ARG A 25 -5.41 -9.75 4.26
CA ARG A 25 -6.60 -9.08 3.70
C ARG A 25 -6.36 -8.44 2.31
N TYR A 26 -5.10 -8.16 1.93
CA TYR A 26 -4.77 -7.51 0.65
C TYR A 26 -3.46 -8.05 0.06
N ASP A 27 -3.53 -8.77 -1.06
CA ASP A 27 -2.35 -9.36 -1.71
C ASP A 27 -1.39 -8.32 -2.29
N HIS A 28 -1.90 -7.15 -2.68
CA HIS A 28 -1.14 -6.14 -3.40
C HIS A 28 -0.36 -5.18 -2.48
N VAL A 29 -0.60 -5.17 -1.17
CA VAL A 29 -0.02 -4.17 -0.26
C VAL A 29 0.41 -4.75 1.09
N ARG A 30 1.53 -4.26 1.60
CA ARG A 30 2.00 -4.47 2.98
C ARG A 30 2.28 -3.10 3.57
N MET A 31 1.77 -2.80 4.76
CA MET A 31 1.92 -1.47 5.35
C MET A 31 1.87 -1.50 6.88
N GLY A 32 2.46 -0.49 7.51
CA GLY A 32 2.45 -0.32 8.96
C GLY A 32 3.22 0.92 9.42
N PRO A 33 3.12 1.27 10.71
CA PRO A 33 3.89 2.37 11.29
C PRO A 33 5.39 2.04 11.31
N LEU A 34 6.22 3.08 11.16
CA LEU A 34 7.67 2.96 11.29
C LEU A 34 8.05 2.90 12.77
N GLY A 35 8.33 1.69 13.25
CA GLY A 35 8.62 1.44 14.66
C GLY A 35 7.42 1.83 15.53
N LYS A 36 7.64 2.70 16.52
CA LYS A 36 6.59 3.18 17.45
C LYS A 36 5.92 4.49 17.02
N ASN A 37 6.33 5.09 15.90
CA ASN A 37 5.82 6.39 15.46
C ASN A 37 4.57 6.22 14.59
N LEU A 38 3.40 6.37 15.20
CA LEU A 38 2.10 6.26 14.51
C LEU A 38 1.84 7.36 13.47
N LEU A 39 2.63 8.43 13.44
CA LEU A 39 2.52 9.50 12.45
C LEU A 39 3.33 9.22 11.18
N ARG A 40 4.11 8.14 11.15
CA ARG A 40 4.94 7.76 10.00
C ARG A 40 4.61 6.34 9.60
N TRP A 41 3.89 6.20 8.50
CA TRP A 41 3.54 4.91 7.93
C TRP A 41 4.41 4.62 6.73
N HIS A 42 4.78 3.36 6.57
CA HIS A 42 5.48 2.85 5.41
C HIS A 42 4.62 1.78 4.75
N PHE A 43 4.76 1.68 3.42
CA PHE A 43 4.04 0.68 2.65
C PHE A 43 4.93 0.17 1.51
N SER A 44 4.74 -1.09 1.15
CA SER A 44 5.17 -1.67 -0.13
C SER A 44 3.92 -2.13 -0.88
N VAL A 45 3.82 -1.76 -2.15
CA VAL A 45 2.64 -2.03 -2.99
C VAL A 45 3.06 -2.56 -4.36
N THR A 46 2.32 -3.50 -4.91
CA THR A 46 2.55 -3.99 -6.27
C THR A 46 2.02 -3.02 -7.31
N GLY A 47 2.65 -2.97 -8.48
CA GLY A 47 2.14 -2.18 -9.60
C GLY A 47 0.73 -2.59 -10.05
N PRO A 48 -0.07 -1.68 -10.64
CA PRO A 48 -1.35 -2.03 -11.26
C PRO A 48 -1.22 -3.13 -12.32
N PRO A 49 -2.12 -4.14 -12.33
CA PRO A 49 -2.15 -5.14 -13.40
C PRO A 49 -2.53 -4.51 -14.74
N GLY A 50 -2.04 -5.08 -15.84
CA GLY A 50 -2.24 -4.59 -17.21
C GLY A 50 -1.48 -3.30 -17.53
N SER A 51 -0.51 -2.89 -16.69
CA SER A 51 0.19 -1.60 -16.83
C SER A 51 1.69 -1.76 -17.02
N VAL A 52 2.37 -0.68 -17.42
CA VAL A 52 3.84 -0.63 -17.51
C VAL A 52 4.55 -0.82 -16.16
N TYR A 53 3.81 -0.79 -15.06
CA TYR A 53 4.32 -0.97 -13.69
C TYR A 53 4.07 -2.38 -13.15
N GLU A 54 3.30 -3.19 -13.87
CA GLU A 54 2.96 -4.56 -13.47
C GLU A 54 4.22 -5.36 -13.16
N GLY A 55 4.14 -6.20 -12.12
CA GLY A 55 5.27 -7.00 -11.65
C GLY A 55 6.26 -6.24 -10.77
N GLY A 56 6.20 -4.91 -10.73
CA GLY A 56 7.00 -4.10 -9.80
C GLY A 56 6.50 -4.13 -8.36
N VAL A 57 7.40 -3.81 -7.42
CA VAL A 57 7.12 -3.61 -6.00
C VAL A 57 7.67 -2.24 -5.60
N TYR A 58 6.77 -1.35 -5.16
CA TYR A 58 7.10 0.04 -4.90
C TYR A 58 6.92 0.36 -3.41
N HIS A 59 7.96 0.90 -2.80
CA HIS A 59 7.94 1.34 -1.41
C HIS A 59 7.63 2.82 -1.34
N GLY A 60 6.83 3.22 -0.37
CA GLY A 60 6.56 4.61 -0.08
C GLY A 60 6.28 4.84 1.40
N ARG A 61 5.94 6.08 1.73
CA ARG A 61 5.56 6.48 3.08
C ARG A 61 4.41 7.47 3.08
N VAL A 62 3.61 7.39 4.15
CA VAL A 62 2.57 8.35 4.49
C VAL A 62 2.98 9.06 5.78
N LEU A 63 3.06 10.38 5.72
CA LEU A 63 3.42 11.24 6.84
C LEU A 63 2.16 11.96 7.32
N LEU A 64 1.64 11.53 8.46
CA LEU A 64 0.51 12.16 9.10
C LEU A 64 0.98 13.42 9.83
N PRO A 65 0.28 14.56 9.71
CA PRO A 65 0.58 15.74 10.52
C PRO A 65 0.16 15.50 11.98
N ARG A 66 0.62 16.37 12.89
CA ARG A 66 0.34 16.24 14.34
C ARG A 66 -1.13 16.40 14.68
N ASP A 67 -1.84 17.17 13.87
CA ASP A 67 -3.26 17.47 13.98
C ASP A 67 -4.12 16.53 13.12
N TYR A 68 -3.58 15.43 12.58
CA TYR A 68 -4.34 14.46 11.82
C TYR A 68 -5.53 13.91 12.64
N PRO A 69 -6.76 13.81 12.09
CA PRO A 69 -7.14 14.02 10.69
C PRO A 69 -7.60 15.45 10.33
N GLY A 70 -7.32 16.46 11.15
CA GLY A 70 -7.64 17.86 10.88
C GLY A 70 -6.93 18.43 9.65
N SER A 71 -5.68 18.02 9.42
CA SER A 71 -4.93 18.33 8.19
C SER A 71 -4.62 17.06 7.38
N PRO A 72 -4.54 17.17 6.03
CA PRO A 72 -4.27 16.03 5.16
C PRO A 72 -2.82 15.52 5.28
N PRO A 73 -2.59 14.23 4.97
CA PRO A 73 -1.26 13.65 5.04
C PRO A 73 -0.42 14.00 3.81
N ARG A 74 0.90 13.82 3.94
CA ARG A 74 1.83 13.81 2.81
C ARG A 74 2.14 12.39 2.40
N VAL A 75 2.16 12.13 1.10
CA VAL A 75 2.39 10.81 0.52
C VAL A 75 3.60 10.88 -0.41
N GLN A 76 4.50 9.91 -0.31
CA GLN A 76 5.73 9.87 -1.09
C GLN A 76 6.02 8.45 -1.60
N MET A 77 6.47 8.35 -2.85
CA MET A 77 7.07 7.13 -3.38
C MET A 77 8.59 7.18 -3.18
N LEU A 78 9.19 6.13 -2.62
CA LEU A 78 10.64 6.03 -2.36
C LEU A 78 11.36 5.15 -3.39
N THR A 79 10.67 4.18 -3.95
CA THR A 79 11.22 3.36 -5.04
C THR A 79 11.10 4.11 -6.36
N PRO A 80 12.18 4.20 -7.17
CA PRO A 80 12.09 4.77 -8.51
C PRO A 80 11.06 4.03 -9.38
N SER A 81 10.08 4.77 -9.90
CA SER A 81 9.01 4.22 -10.75
C SER A 81 8.96 4.79 -12.16
N GLY A 82 9.69 5.89 -12.42
CA GLY A 82 9.58 6.65 -13.66
C GLY A 82 8.26 7.42 -13.78
N ARG A 83 7.52 7.55 -12.67
CA ARG A 83 6.28 8.34 -12.55
C ARG A 83 6.37 9.42 -11.48
N PHE A 84 7.11 9.18 -10.41
CA PHE A 84 7.30 10.12 -9.31
C PHE A 84 8.78 10.27 -8.99
N VAL A 85 9.21 11.48 -8.65
CA VAL A 85 10.54 11.75 -8.10
C VAL A 85 10.63 11.07 -6.72
N PRO A 86 11.59 10.16 -6.49
CA PRO A 86 11.72 9.47 -5.22
C PRO A 86 11.84 10.43 -4.03
N GLY A 87 10.94 10.30 -3.05
CA GLY A 87 10.93 11.08 -1.82
C GLY A 87 10.33 12.48 -1.95
N ALA A 88 9.89 12.90 -3.14
CA ALA A 88 9.09 14.11 -3.31
C ALA A 88 7.67 13.88 -2.78
N ASP A 89 7.04 14.95 -2.28
CA ASP A 89 5.62 14.94 -1.93
C ASP A 89 4.78 14.85 -3.21
N ILE A 90 3.78 13.97 -3.19
CA ILE A 90 2.89 13.70 -4.33
C ILE A 90 1.52 14.32 -4.08
N CYS A 91 1.08 15.14 -5.03
CA CYS A 91 -0.25 15.73 -5.02
C CYS A 91 -1.31 14.69 -5.42
N LEU A 92 -2.05 14.16 -4.46
CA LEU A 92 -3.32 13.44 -4.70
C LEU A 92 -4.50 14.40 -4.49
N SER A 93 -5.64 14.14 -5.13
CA SER A 93 -6.90 14.87 -4.87
C SER A 93 -7.39 14.77 -3.41
N ALA A 94 -6.80 13.89 -2.61
CA ALA A 94 -7.00 13.75 -1.17
C ALA A 94 -5.72 13.99 -0.34
N SER A 95 -4.79 14.80 -0.85
CA SER A 95 -3.54 15.17 -0.17
C SER A 95 -3.49 16.66 0.18
N ASN A 96 -2.42 17.09 0.85
CA ASN A 96 -2.18 18.46 1.28
C ASN A 96 -2.17 19.54 0.18
N TYR A 97 -2.27 19.15 -1.09
CA TYR A 97 -2.39 20.07 -2.20
C TYR A 97 -3.84 20.52 -2.48
N HIS A 98 -4.83 19.83 -1.91
CA HIS A 98 -6.27 20.18 -1.99
C HIS A 98 -6.92 20.08 -0.61
N PRO A 99 -6.60 20.98 0.35
CA PRO A 99 -7.19 20.95 1.68
C PRO A 99 -8.73 21.05 1.68
N GLU A 100 -9.32 21.65 0.65
CA GLU A 100 -10.76 21.79 0.46
C GLU A 100 -11.51 20.49 0.14
N THR A 101 -10.82 19.49 -0.42
CA THR A 101 -11.40 18.17 -0.75
C THR A 101 -11.06 17.10 0.29
N TRP A 102 -10.21 17.43 1.27
CA TRP A 102 -9.88 16.51 2.35
C TRP A 102 -11.11 16.24 3.22
N THR A 103 -11.37 14.95 3.46
CA THR A 103 -12.34 14.52 4.47
C THR A 103 -11.71 13.44 5.34
N PRO A 104 -12.03 13.38 6.64
CA PRO A 104 -11.51 12.34 7.55
C PRO A 104 -11.90 10.89 7.19
N ARG A 105 -12.63 10.69 6.09
CA ARG A 105 -13.04 9.37 5.56
C ARG A 105 -11.86 8.60 4.95
N TRP A 106 -10.80 9.28 4.54
CA TRP A 106 -9.63 8.64 3.96
C TRP A 106 -8.83 7.87 5.02
N THR A 107 -8.66 6.57 4.80
CA THR A 107 -7.77 5.72 5.59
C THR A 107 -6.37 5.73 4.97
N VAL A 108 -5.34 5.34 5.74
CA VAL A 108 -3.99 5.17 5.17
C VAL A 108 -3.99 4.17 4.01
N LEU A 109 -4.79 3.10 4.11
CA LEU A 109 -4.94 2.12 3.04
C LEU A 109 -5.53 2.75 1.77
N SER A 110 -6.64 3.48 1.90
CA SER A 110 -7.30 4.09 0.73
C SER A 110 -6.42 5.16 0.07
N LEU A 111 -5.54 5.84 0.82
CA LEU A 111 -4.52 6.73 0.27
C LEU A 111 -3.46 5.98 -0.53
N VAL A 112 -2.99 4.83 -0.04
CA VAL A 112 -2.04 3.98 -0.77
C VAL A 112 -2.66 3.42 -2.05
N ASP A 113 -3.93 2.99 -1.99
CA ASP A 113 -4.65 2.53 -3.18
C ASP A 113 -4.85 3.65 -4.20
N ALA A 114 -5.20 4.86 -3.75
CA ALA A 114 -5.30 6.03 -4.62
C ALA A 114 -3.95 6.37 -5.27
N LEU A 115 -2.85 6.35 -4.51
CA LEU A 115 -1.51 6.55 -5.07
C LEU A 115 -1.17 5.50 -6.13
N ARG A 116 -1.49 4.23 -5.85
CA ARG A 116 -1.24 3.11 -6.77
C ARG A 116 -1.98 3.31 -8.09
N LEU A 117 -3.25 3.72 -8.05
CA LEU A 117 -4.02 4.02 -9.26
C LEU A 117 -3.53 5.29 -9.94
N HIS A 118 -3.05 6.28 -9.18
CA HIS A 118 -2.49 7.51 -9.71
C HIS A 118 -1.23 7.28 -10.55
N MET A 119 -0.54 6.13 -10.38
CA MET A 119 0.55 5.74 -11.28
C MET A 119 0.12 5.66 -12.76
N LEU A 120 -1.17 5.40 -13.02
CA LEU A 120 -1.74 5.25 -14.36
C LEU A 120 -2.07 6.58 -15.04
N THR A 121 -1.96 7.72 -14.34
CA THR A 121 -2.27 9.03 -14.91
C THR A 121 -1.05 9.72 -15.48
N ASN A 122 -1.27 10.79 -16.24
CA ASN A 122 -0.21 11.65 -16.77
C ASN A 122 0.51 12.41 -15.64
N PRO A 123 1.83 12.65 -15.77
CA PRO A 123 2.67 13.32 -14.77
C PRO A 123 2.53 14.86 -14.83
N ASN A 124 1.32 15.35 -14.58
CA ASN A 124 1.00 16.78 -14.68
C ASN A 124 1.25 17.54 -13.36
N GLU A 125 1.63 16.85 -12.29
CA GLU A 125 1.90 17.43 -10.98
C GLU A 125 3.39 17.68 -10.70
N ILE A 126 3.66 18.52 -9.69
CA ILE A 126 5.02 18.76 -9.20
C ILE A 126 5.59 17.45 -8.65
N GLY A 127 6.80 17.09 -9.10
CA GLY A 127 7.41 15.80 -8.76
C GLY A 127 6.97 14.63 -9.65
N GLY A 128 6.13 14.88 -10.66
CA GLY A 128 5.86 13.94 -11.74
C GLY A 128 7.10 13.70 -12.61
N VAL A 129 7.27 12.47 -13.09
CA VAL A 129 8.32 12.07 -14.02
C VAL A 129 7.68 11.47 -15.27
N ASP A 130 8.08 11.94 -16.44
CA ASP A 130 7.62 11.41 -17.73
C ASP A 130 8.67 10.50 -18.37
N ALA A 131 8.92 9.35 -17.73
CA ALA A 131 9.78 8.32 -18.31
C ALA A 131 9.04 7.53 -19.40
N SER A 132 9.79 7.02 -20.39
CA SER A 132 9.23 6.15 -21.42
C SER A 132 8.62 4.88 -20.82
N SER A 133 7.66 4.29 -21.54
CA SER A 133 7.06 3.00 -21.16
C SER A 133 8.09 1.88 -20.99
N GLU A 134 9.16 1.89 -21.80
CA GLU A 134 10.29 0.95 -21.67
C GLU A 134 11.01 1.17 -20.34
N ARG A 135 11.38 2.41 -20.03
CA ARG A 135 12.09 2.72 -18.79
C ARG A 135 11.25 2.42 -17.55
N ARG A 136 9.93 2.64 -17.61
CA ARG A 136 9.01 2.27 -16.52
C ARG A 136 8.98 0.76 -16.27
N ARG A 137 9.01 -0.07 -17.33
CA ARG A 137 9.09 -1.54 -17.21
C ARG A 137 10.43 -2.00 -16.64
N GLU A 138 11.54 -1.40 -17.07
CA GLU A 138 12.86 -1.68 -16.49
C GLU A 138 12.89 -1.37 -14.99
N LEU A 139 12.38 -0.19 -14.61
CA LEU A 139 12.27 0.22 -13.21
C LEU A 139 11.35 -0.72 -12.41
N ALA A 140 10.26 -1.23 -13.00
CA ALA A 140 9.42 -2.25 -12.37
C ALA A 140 10.22 -3.51 -12.04
N ILE A 141 11.08 -3.99 -12.94
CA ILE A 141 11.94 -5.16 -12.70
C ILE A 141 12.98 -4.84 -11.60
N GLU A 142 13.67 -3.71 -11.71
CA GLU A 142 14.68 -3.26 -10.73
C GLU A 142 14.09 -3.09 -9.33
N SER A 143 12.84 -2.60 -9.24
CA SER A 143 12.14 -2.34 -7.98
C SER A 143 12.05 -3.55 -7.05
N ARG A 144 12.03 -4.77 -7.61
CA ARG A 144 11.93 -6.04 -6.87
C ARG A 144 13.17 -6.34 -6.02
N LYS A 145 14.31 -5.69 -6.32
CA LYS A 145 15.56 -5.79 -5.55
C LYS A 145 15.86 -4.53 -4.74
N TRP A 146 14.94 -3.55 -4.76
CA TRP A 146 15.11 -2.29 -4.05
C TRP A 146 15.15 -2.53 -2.54
N ARG A 147 16.06 -1.84 -1.86
CA ARG A 147 16.21 -1.90 -0.41
C ARG A 147 16.55 -0.54 0.14
N ARG A 148 16.10 -0.29 1.36
CA ARG A 148 16.48 0.87 2.17
C ARG A 148 16.68 0.40 3.60
N GLY A 149 17.88 0.60 4.12
CA GLY A 149 18.27 0.15 5.46
C GLY A 149 17.27 0.60 6.53
N GLY A 150 16.85 -0.34 7.39
CA GLY A 150 15.90 -0.09 8.47
C GLY A 150 14.46 0.21 8.03
N CYS A 151 14.12 0.00 6.76
CA CYS A 151 12.86 0.43 6.17
C CYS A 151 12.19 -0.68 5.36
N ALA A 152 12.85 -1.19 4.31
CA ALA A 152 12.33 -2.29 3.49
C ALA A 152 13.45 -3.01 2.73
N ASP A 153 13.22 -4.29 2.46
CA ASP A 153 14.02 -5.12 1.54
C ASP A 153 13.04 -5.88 0.62
N HIS A 154 12.82 -5.37 -0.60
CA HIS A 154 11.90 -6.00 -1.55
C HIS A 154 12.39 -7.36 -2.01
N GLY A 155 13.71 -7.57 -2.07
CA GLY A 155 14.28 -8.86 -2.44
C GLY A 155 13.90 -9.92 -1.42
N TYR A 156 14.00 -9.58 -0.13
CA TYR A 156 13.52 -10.44 0.96
C TYR A 156 12.00 -10.67 0.88
N MET A 157 11.22 -9.60 0.71
CA MET A 157 9.75 -9.70 0.64
C MET A 157 9.28 -10.63 -0.50
N VAL A 158 9.90 -10.52 -1.68
CA VAL A 158 9.61 -11.38 -2.83
C VAL A 158 10.03 -12.83 -2.54
N ARG A 159 11.23 -13.07 -1.99
CA ARG A 159 11.69 -14.43 -1.66
C ARG A 159 10.83 -15.11 -0.60
N CYS A 160 10.29 -14.35 0.36
CA CYS A 160 9.39 -14.85 1.39
C CYS A 160 7.93 -14.99 0.92
N GLY A 161 7.64 -14.75 -0.37
CA GLY A 161 6.29 -14.89 -0.92
C GLY A 161 5.31 -13.80 -0.50
N LEU A 162 5.78 -12.69 0.10
CA LEU A 162 4.91 -11.57 0.48
C LEU A 162 4.36 -10.83 -0.74
N PHE A 163 5.08 -10.88 -1.86
CA PHE A 163 4.61 -10.45 -3.17
C PHE A 163 4.91 -11.55 -4.18
N LYS A 164 3.96 -11.84 -5.06
CA LYS A 164 4.10 -12.90 -6.06
C LYS A 164 5.36 -12.70 -6.91
N ALA A 165 6.04 -13.82 -7.18
CA ALA A 165 7.05 -13.85 -8.22
C ALA A 165 6.38 -13.54 -9.57
N THR A 166 6.97 -12.63 -10.35
CA THR A 166 6.68 -12.58 -11.78
C THR A 166 7.37 -13.78 -12.41
N GLY A 167 6.61 -14.59 -13.15
CA GLY A 167 7.15 -15.74 -13.90
C GLY A 167 8.14 -15.33 -14.97
#